data_AF-A0A1Y3CNF6-F1
#
_entry.id   AF-A0A1Y3CNF6-F1
#
_cell.length_a   1.000
_cell.length_b   1.000
_cell.length_c   1.000
_cell.angle_alpha   90.00
_cell.angle_beta   90.00
_cell.angle_gamma   90.00
#
_symmetry.space_group_name_H-M   'P 1'
#
loop_
_entity.id
_entity.type
_entity.pdbx_description
1 polymer ?
#
loop_
_entity_poly.entity_id
_entity_poly.type
_entity_poly.pdbx_seq_one_letter_code
_entity_poly.pdbx_strand_id
1 'polypeptide(L)'
;MQDDISGWSDWKHNFEGIEEISSPSELHGLLTGVVCVTEAPTRDEWLQILSTLNVPKLDDDALALLEEEANDVAHALAEDELDYLPMLPDDEHFLSERVQALADWCAGVVLGFGLASGHIRANEQELIESLQDVASVEFEETDDDEEGEQSYQELYEFVRLIPVSLSVGRKKISVLNSSLLQNFHSKMKQNIETSDSSNLVEMFTPHRPS
;
A
#
# COMPACT_ATOMS: atom_id res chain seq x y z
N MET A 1 -13.12 -5.91 -15.95
CA MET A 1 -12.05 -6.74 -16.55
C MET A 1 -12.05 -8.02 -15.75
N GLN A 2 -12.03 -9.21 -16.35
CA GLN A 2 -12.06 -10.45 -15.57
C GLN A 2 -10.85 -10.56 -14.66
N ASP A 3 -11.03 -11.06 -13.44
CA ASP A 3 -9.98 -11.17 -12.42
C ASP A 3 -8.72 -11.92 -12.89
N ASP A 4 -8.89 -12.94 -13.72
CA ASP A 4 -7.77 -13.70 -14.28
C ASP A 4 -6.95 -12.88 -15.31
N ILE A 5 -7.54 -11.84 -15.87
CA ILE A 5 -6.89 -10.92 -16.82
C ILE A 5 -6.23 -9.76 -16.06
N SER A 6 -6.86 -9.27 -14.98
CA SER A 6 -6.29 -8.21 -14.15
C SER A 6 -5.16 -8.70 -13.23
N GLY A 7 -5.06 -10.01 -13.00
CA GLY A 7 -4.12 -10.59 -12.03
C GLY A 7 -4.68 -10.62 -10.60
N TRP A 8 -5.94 -10.21 -10.39
CA TRP A 8 -6.58 -10.19 -9.07
C TRP A 8 -6.58 -11.55 -8.38
N SER A 9 -6.87 -12.63 -9.12
CA SER A 9 -6.88 -14.00 -8.57
C SER A 9 -5.52 -14.36 -7.94
N ASP A 10 -4.43 -14.10 -8.65
CA ASP A 10 -3.07 -14.38 -8.19
C ASP A 10 -2.65 -13.43 -7.07
N TRP A 11 -2.98 -12.15 -7.19
CA TRP A 11 -2.71 -11.14 -6.16
C TRP A 11 -3.40 -11.50 -4.85
N LYS A 12 -4.71 -11.78 -4.90
CA LYS A 12 -5.49 -12.22 -3.74
C LYS A 12 -4.91 -13.49 -3.13
N HIS A 13 -4.57 -14.50 -3.94
CA HIS A 13 -4.00 -15.75 -3.43
C HIS A 13 -2.74 -15.55 -2.58
N ASN A 14 -1.87 -14.62 -2.98
CA ASN A 14 -0.58 -14.39 -2.32
C ASN A 14 -0.66 -13.46 -1.10
N PHE A 15 -1.64 -12.55 -1.06
CA PHE A 15 -1.70 -11.49 -0.06
C PHE A 15 -2.95 -11.51 0.83
N GLU A 16 -3.92 -12.39 0.56
CA GLU A 16 -5.06 -12.61 1.45
C GLU A 16 -4.59 -13.22 2.79
N GLY A 17 -5.10 -12.69 3.91
CA GLY A 17 -4.85 -13.22 5.25
C GLY A 17 -3.58 -12.71 5.93
N ILE A 18 -2.88 -11.73 5.38
CA ILE A 18 -1.84 -10.97 6.11
C ILE A 18 -2.54 -10.12 7.17
N GLU A 19 -2.40 -10.43 8.46
CA GLU A 19 -3.18 -9.77 9.52
C GLU A 19 -2.94 -8.26 9.64
N GLU A 20 -1.73 -7.80 9.32
CA GLU A 20 -1.34 -6.39 9.39
C GLU A 20 -1.80 -5.57 8.17
N ILE A 21 -2.42 -6.20 7.17
CA ILE A 21 -2.99 -5.57 5.99
C ILE A 21 -4.46 -5.99 5.89
N SER A 22 -5.36 -5.02 5.82
CA SER A 22 -6.81 -5.27 5.83
C SER A 22 -7.27 -6.07 4.61
N SER A 23 -6.67 -5.83 3.43
CA SER A 23 -6.98 -6.58 2.21
C SER A 23 -5.86 -6.52 1.15
N PRO A 24 -5.86 -7.41 0.15
CA PRO A 24 -4.96 -7.33 -0.99
C PRO A 24 -5.03 -5.98 -1.72
N SER A 25 -6.22 -5.37 -1.78
CA SER A 25 -6.41 -4.04 -2.37
C SER A 25 -5.72 -2.94 -1.57
N GLU A 26 -5.71 -3.01 -0.24
CA GLU A 26 -4.92 -2.08 0.60
C GLU A 26 -3.42 -2.19 0.31
N LEU A 27 -2.87 -3.40 0.17
CA LEU A 27 -1.44 -3.58 -0.16
C LEU A 27 -1.10 -2.97 -1.53
N HIS A 28 -1.96 -3.17 -2.52
CA HIS A 28 -1.74 -2.55 -3.82
C HIS A 28 -1.84 -1.03 -3.73
N GLY A 29 -2.82 -0.49 -3.00
CA GLY A 29 -2.92 0.94 -2.74
C GLY A 29 -1.64 1.50 -2.09
N LEU A 30 -1.14 0.83 -1.05
CA LEU A 30 0.13 1.16 -0.38
C LEU A 30 1.28 1.23 -1.39
N LEU A 31 1.43 0.20 -2.23
CA LEU A 31 2.41 0.16 -3.30
C LEU A 31 2.27 1.33 -4.25
N THR A 32 1.06 1.60 -4.73
CA THR A 32 0.79 2.71 -5.65
C THR A 32 1.17 4.05 -5.01
N GLY A 33 0.79 4.29 -3.76
CA GLY A 33 1.13 5.51 -3.02
C GLY A 33 2.64 5.71 -2.85
N VAL A 34 3.38 4.64 -2.59
CA VAL A 34 4.86 4.69 -2.53
C VAL A 34 5.44 5.05 -3.89
N VAL A 35 5.03 4.35 -4.95
CA VAL A 35 5.51 4.55 -6.33
C VAL A 35 5.10 5.92 -6.88
N CYS A 36 4.01 6.53 -6.41
CA CYS A 36 3.70 7.94 -6.71
C CYS A 36 4.87 8.87 -6.34
N VAL A 37 5.64 8.57 -5.29
CA VAL A 37 6.68 9.46 -4.75
C VAL A 37 8.10 8.97 -5.07
N THR A 38 8.33 7.66 -5.08
CA THR A 38 9.66 7.06 -5.22
C THR A 38 9.88 6.38 -6.57
N GLU A 39 11.12 6.03 -6.86
CA GLU A 39 11.41 4.95 -7.80
C GLU A 39 10.77 3.64 -7.29
N ALA A 40 10.49 2.69 -8.18
CA ALA A 40 9.92 1.39 -7.79
C ALA A 40 10.82 0.72 -6.73
N PRO A 41 10.29 0.32 -5.56
CA PRO A 41 11.10 -0.33 -4.54
C PRO A 41 11.64 -1.68 -5.02
N THR A 42 12.91 -1.93 -4.72
CA THR A 42 13.52 -3.26 -4.91
C THR A 42 13.00 -4.26 -3.88
N ARG A 43 13.23 -5.55 -4.14
CA ARG A 43 12.99 -6.63 -3.17
C ARG A 43 13.43 -6.33 -1.73
N ASP A 44 14.67 -5.87 -1.55
CA ASP A 44 15.25 -5.60 -0.23
C ASP A 44 14.61 -4.38 0.44
N GLU A 45 14.15 -3.41 -0.34
CA GLU A 45 13.43 -2.24 0.16
C GLU A 45 12.01 -2.63 0.58
N TRP A 46 11.32 -3.49 -0.19
CA TRP A 46 10.01 -4.03 0.20
C TRP A 46 10.05 -4.78 1.54
N LEU A 47 11.07 -5.60 1.78
CA LEU A 47 11.27 -6.26 3.07
C LEU A 47 11.34 -5.26 4.24
N GLN A 48 12.02 -4.14 4.04
CA GLN A 48 12.18 -3.11 5.07
C GLN A 48 10.90 -2.28 5.25
N ILE A 49 10.20 -1.97 4.17
CA ILE A 49 8.91 -1.26 4.18
C ILE A 49 7.88 -2.10 4.95
N LEU A 50 7.69 -3.35 4.56
CA LEU A 50 6.75 -4.28 5.20
C LEU A 50 7.09 -4.51 6.67
N SER A 51 8.38 -4.67 7.00
CA SER A 51 8.80 -4.77 8.40
C SER A 51 8.50 -3.51 9.22
N THR A 52 8.54 -2.31 8.61
CA THR A 52 8.16 -1.06 9.27
C THR A 52 6.68 -1.03 9.63
N LEU A 53 5.85 -1.64 8.79
CA LEU A 53 4.42 -1.87 8.95
C LEU A 53 4.08 -3.09 9.81
N ASN A 54 5.08 -3.75 10.38
CA ASN A 54 4.91 -4.97 11.17
C ASN A 54 4.38 -6.18 10.40
N VAL A 55 4.30 -6.10 9.07
CA VAL A 55 3.95 -7.23 8.19
C VAL A 55 5.05 -8.30 8.28
N PRO A 56 4.70 -9.57 8.51
CA PRO A 56 5.63 -10.69 8.48
C PRO A 56 6.41 -10.76 7.16
N LYS A 57 7.60 -11.36 7.21
CA LYS A 57 8.36 -11.60 5.99
C LYS A 57 7.52 -12.48 5.05
N LEU A 58 7.23 -11.96 3.87
CA LEU A 58 6.62 -12.69 2.78
C LEU A 58 7.53 -13.82 2.28
N ASP A 59 6.94 -14.87 1.72
CA ASP A 59 7.72 -15.86 0.99
C ASP A 59 8.35 -15.26 -0.28
N ASP A 60 9.24 -16.05 -0.90
CA ASP A 60 10.07 -15.50 -1.96
C ASP A 60 9.27 -15.18 -3.24
N ASP A 61 8.18 -15.90 -3.49
CA ASP A 61 7.32 -15.79 -4.68
C ASP A 61 6.37 -14.59 -4.52
N ALA A 62 5.70 -14.44 -3.38
CA ALA A 62 4.86 -13.29 -3.07
C ALA A 62 5.67 -11.98 -3.10
N LEU A 63 6.90 -12.00 -2.59
CA LEU A 63 7.77 -10.83 -2.64
C LEU A 63 8.24 -10.50 -4.07
N ALA A 64 8.41 -11.50 -4.94
CA ALA A 64 8.72 -11.27 -6.34
C ALA A 64 7.53 -10.66 -7.08
N LEU A 65 6.31 -11.15 -6.82
CA LEU A 65 5.08 -10.60 -7.36
C LEU A 65 4.88 -9.13 -6.95
N LEU A 66 5.15 -8.80 -5.68
CA LEU A 66 5.07 -7.42 -5.17
C LEU A 66 6.10 -6.48 -5.85
N GLU A 67 7.32 -6.98 -6.10
CA GLU A 67 8.34 -6.22 -6.81
C GLU A 67 7.99 -6.01 -8.28
N GLU A 68 7.49 -7.04 -8.96
CA GLU A 68 7.03 -6.96 -10.35
C GLU A 68 5.90 -5.93 -10.50
N GLU A 69 4.85 -6.04 -9.67
CA GLU A 69 3.72 -5.10 -9.67
C GLU A 69 4.18 -3.66 -9.41
N ALA A 70 5.17 -3.44 -8.54
CA ALA A 70 5.69 -2.10 -8.29
C ALA A 70 6.38 -1.49 -9.52
N ASN A 71 7.02 -2.33 -10.34
CA ASN A 71 7.64 -1.90 -11.59
C ASN A 71 6.60 -1.63 -12.68
N ASP A 72 5.53 -2.43 -12.74
CA ASP A 72 4.43 -2.27 -13.70
C ASP A 72 3.63 -1.00 -13.40
N VAL A 73 3.27 -0.78 -12.13
CA VAL A 73 2.64 0.48 -11.68
C VAL A 73 3.55 1.68 -11.96
N ALA A 74 4.87 1.56 -11.76
CA ALA A 74 5.79 2.64 -12.07
C ALA A 74 5.83 2.98 -13.57
N HIS A 75 5.71 1.99 -14.45
CA HIS A 75 5.59 2.19 -15.88
C HIS A 75 4.25 2.83 -16.24
N ALA A 76 3.12 2.27 -15.82
CA ALA A 76 1.79 2.78 -16.12
C ALA A 76 1.59 4.24 -15.66
N LEU A 77 2.16 4.63 -14.51
CA LEU A 77 2.09 6.00 -14.01
C LEU A 77 3.03 6.99 -14.74
N ALA A 78 4.00 6.48 -15.52
CA ALA A 78 4.92 7.30 -16.30
C ALA A 78 4.46 7.49 -17.75
N GLU A 79 3.57 6.65 -18.25
CA GLU A 79 3.01 6.73 -19.60
C GLU A 79 1.89 7.77 -19.70
N ASP A 80 1.77 8.41 -20.87
CA ASP A 80 0.71 9.39 -21.16
C ASP A 80 -0.62 8.70 -21.56
N GLU A 81 -0.68 7.36 -21.50
CA GLU A 81 -1.82 6.56 -22.00
C GLU A 81 -2.99 6.46 -21.00
N LEU A 82 -2.79 6.89 -19.74
CA LEU A 82 -3.81 6.87 -18.66
C LEU A 82 -4.42 5.47 -18.44
N ASP A 83 -3.61 4.44 -18.59
CA ASP A 83 -3.96 3.02 -18.60
C ASP A 83 -3.80 2.35 -17.23
N TYR A 84 -3.30 3.07 -16.22
CA TYR A 84 -3.24 2.59 -14.84
C TYR A 84 -4.62 2.12 -14.35
N LEU A 85 -4.63 0.92 -13.75
CA LEU A 85 -5.79 0.31 -13.11
C LEU A 85 -5.42 -0.11 -11.68
N PRO A 86 -6.26 0.17 -10.67
CA PRO A 86 -6.07 -0.35 -9.33
C PRO A 86 -6.44 -1.84 -9.27
N MET A 87 -5.70 -2.60 -8.46
CA MET A 87 -5.95 -4.02 -8.21
C MET A 87 -7.17 -4.21 -7.29
N LEU A 88 -8.33 -4.44 -7.91
CA LEU A 88 -9.64 -4.57 -7.28
C LEU A 88 -10.39 -5.79 -7.85
N PRO A 89 -11.34 -6.36 -7.11
CA PRO A 89 -12.23 -7.40 -7.62
C PRO A 89 -13.10 -6.89 -8.79
N ASP A 90 -13.33 -7.76 -9.76
CA ASP A 90 -14.15 -7.49 -10.94
C ASP A 90 -15.66 -7.46 -10.68
N ASP A 91 -16.45 -7.29 -11.74
CA ASP A 91 -17.91 -7.20 -11.69
C ASP A 91 -18.67 -8.51 -11.47
N GLU A 92 -17.97 -9.63 -11.27
CA GLU A 92 -18.57 -10.87 -10.80
C GLU A 92 -18.71 -10.92 -9.26
N HIS A 93 -18.07 -9.99 -8.54
CA HIS A 93 -18.14 -9.83 -7.09
C HIS A 93 -19.32 -8.94 -6.66
N PHE A 94 -19.74 -9.07 -5.40
CA PHE A 94 -20.82 -8.21 -4.88
C PHE A 94 -20.38 -6.75 -4.82
N LEU A 95 -21.32 -5.81 -5.04
CA LEU A 95 -21.04 -4.38 -4.99
C LEU A 95 -20.42 -3.96 -3.65
N SER A 96 -20.91 -4.51 -2.54
CA SER A 96 -20.37 -4.28 -1.20
C SER A 96 -18.89 -4.67 -1.06
N GLU A 97 -18.49 -5.80 -1.66
CA GLU A 97 -17.10 -6.26 -1.65
C GLU A 97 -16.19 -5.33 -2.46
N ARG A 98 -16.66 -4.86 -3.61
CA ARG A 98 -15.91 -3.93 -4.47
C ARG A 98 -15.80 -2.54 -3.84
N VAL A 99 -16.86 -2.04 -3.21
CA VAL A 99 -16.84 -0.77 -2.46
C VAL A 99 -15.84 -0.84 -1.32
N GLN A 100 -15.84 -1.93 -0.54
CA GLN A 100 -14.86 -2.12 0.54
C GLN A 100 -13.44 -2.20 -0.02
N ALA A 101 -13.21 -2.95 -1.10
CA ALA A 101 -11.90 -3.05 -1.73
C ALA A 101 -11.39 -1.70 -2.24
N LEU A 102 -12.26 -0.86 -2.81
CA LEU A 102 -11.91 0.50 -3.23
C LEU A 102 -11.56 1.41 -2.05
N ALA A 103 -12.32 1.32 -0.95
CA ALA A 103 -12.04 2.07 0.28
C ALA A 103 -10.68 1.68 0.88
N ASP A 104 -10.42 0.37 0.98
CA ASP A 104 -9.15 -0.19 1.45
C ASP A 104 -7.98 0.24 0.55
N TRP A 105 -8.17 0.20 -0.77
CA TRP A 105 -7.17 0.65 -1.73
C TRP A 105 -6.86 2.15 -1.55
N CYS A 106 -7.88 2.99 -1.36
CA CYS A 106 -7.69 4.42 -1.09
C CYS A 106 -6.90 4.66 0.22
N ALA A 107 -7.23 3.92 1.28
CA ALA A 107 -6.50 3.96 2.55
C ALA A 107 -5.03 3.60 2.35
N GLY A 108 -4.77 2.53 1.59
CA GLY A 108 -3.44 2.11 1.17
C GLY A 108 -2.69 3.23 0.45
N VAL A 109 -3.27 3.87 -0.57
CA VAL A 109 -2.61 4.96 -1.31
C VAL A 109 -2.20 6.10 -0.39
N VAL A 110 -3.09 6.54 0.50
CA VAL A 110 -2.80 7.62 1.45
C VAL A 110 -1.66 7.21 2.39
N LEU A 111 -1.69 5.98 2.91
CA LEU A 111 -0.63 5.44 3.76
C LEU A 111 0.72 5.40 3.03
N GLY A 112 0.76 4.82 1.82
CA GLY A 112 1.97 4.67 1.03
C GLY A 112 2.59 6.02 0.64
N PHE A 113 1.74 6.94 0.18
CA PHE A 113 2.15 8.29 -0.18
C PHE A 113 2.75 9.03 1.03
N GLY A 114 2.09 8.94 2.19
CA GLY A 114 2.56 9.55 3.43
C GLY A 114 3.89 8.96 3.91
N LEU A 115 4.02 7.62 3.92
CA LEU A 115 5.22 6.93 4.35
C LEU A 115 6.43 7.26 3.47
N ALA A 116 6.22 7.43 2.16
CA ALA A 116 7.24 7.81 1.20
C ALA A 116 7.69 9.29 1.31
N SER A 117 7.24 10.04 2.33
CA SER A 117 7.44 11.50 2.43
C SER A 117 6.83 12.27 1.26
N GLY A 118 5.69 11.83 0.75
CA GLY A 118 4.95 12.53 -0.29
C GLY A 118 4.59 13.96 0.14
N HIS A 119 5.30 14.95 -0.41
CA HIS A 119 4.90 16.35 -0.23
C HIS A 119 3.68 16.64 -1.10
N ILE A 120 2.58 17.04 -0.46
CA ILE A 120 1.35 17.48 -1.12
C ILE A 120 1.59 18.86 -1.71
N ARG A 121 1.46 18.97 -3.04
CA ARG A 121 1.51 20.24 -3.76
C ARG A 121 0.17 20.96 -3.66
N ALA A 122 0.17 22.25 -3.95
CA ALA A 122 -1.02 23.10 -3.81
C ALA A 122 -2.27 22.58 -4.56
N ASN A 123 -2.07 21.89 -5.69
CA ASN A 123 -3.15 21.33 -6.51
C ASN A 123 -3.49 19.85 -6.21
N GLU A 124 -2.85 19.25 -5.20
CA GLU A 124 -3.03 17.83 -4.86
C GLU A 124 -3.79 17.64 -3.55
N GLN A 125 -4.00 18.71 -2.78
CA GLN A 125 -4.67 18.64 -1.49
C GLN A 125 -6.09 18.05 -1.61
N GLU A 126 -6.89 18.55 -2.55
CA GLU A 126 -8.24 18.03 -2.81
C GLU A 126 -8.22 16.56 -3.25
N LEU A 127 -7.17 16.10 -3.94
CA LEU A 127 -7.05 14.71 -4.36
C LEU A 127 -6.80 13.78 -3.17
N ILE A 128 -5.92 14.18 -2.25
CA ILE A 128 -5.65 13.41 -1.04
C ILE A 128 -6.87 13.40 -0.11
N GLU A 129 -7.55 14.54 0.04
CA GLU A 129 -8.80 14.64 0.81
C GLU A 129 -9.87 13.72 0.21
N SER A 130 -10.01 13.70 -1.13
CA SER A 130 -10.97 12.81 -1.79
C SER A 130 -10.65 11.32 -1.56
N LEU A 131 -9.38 10.92 -1.59
CA LEU A 131 -8.99 9.53 -1.25
C LEU A 131 -9.35 9.20 0.21
N GLN A 132 -9.18 10.14 1.14
CA GLN A 132 -9.53 9.93 2.56
C GLN A 132 -11.05 9.81 2.75
N ASP A 133 -11.83 10.60 2.02
CA ASP A 133 -13.29 10.52 2.02
C ASP A 133 -13.75 9.15 1.49
N VAL A 134 -13.17 8.67 0.37
CA VAL A 134 -13.48 7.33 -0.17
C VAL A 134 -13.05 6.20 0.76
N ALA A 135 -11.89 6.33 1.40
CA ALA A 135 -11.42 5.37 2.39
C ALA A 135 -12.34 5.26 3.63
N SER A 136 -13.24 6.23 3.82
CA SER A 136 -14.20 6.27 4.93
C SER A 136 -15.63 5.94 4.49
N VAL A 137 -15.84 5.50 3.24
CA VAL A 137 -17.17 5.12 2.74
C VAL A 137 -17.67 3.88 3.47
N GLU A 138 -18.90 3.95 3.94
CA GLU A 138 -19.65 2.82 4.49
C GLU A 138 -20.72 2.40 3.48
N PHE A 139 -20.88 1.09 3.27
CA PHE A 139 -21.88 0.54 2.35
C PHE A 139 -23.14 0.11 3.11
N GLU A 140 -24.31 0.57 2.67
CA GLU A 140 -25.61 0.13 3.20
C GLU A 140 -26.27 -0.87 2.24
N GLU A 141 -27.07 -1.83 2.77
CA GLU A 141 -27.82 -2.78 1.90
C GLU A 141 -28.76 -2.08 0.91
N THR A 142 -29.18 -0.84 1.20
CA THR A 142 -29.99 -0.04 0.29
C THR A 142 -29.25 0.47 -0.92
N ASP A 143 -27.91 0.44 -0.89
CA ASP A 143 -27.05 0.86 -1.99
C ASP A 143 -26.85 -0.27 -3.03
N ASP A 144 -27.30 -1.49 -2.74
CA ASP A 144 -27.19 -2.65 -3.64
C ASP A 144 -28.28 -2.63 -4.73
N ASP A 145 -28.21 -1.61 -5.59
CA ASP A 145 -29.09 -1.41 -6.74
C ASP A 145 -28.34 -0.85 -7.97
N GLU A 146 -29.08 -0.59 -9.06
CA GLU A 146 -28.50 -0.07 -10.31
C GLU A 146 -27.88 1.34 -10.14
N GLU A 147 -28.37 2.15 -9.21
CA GLU A 147 -27.84 3.50 -8.94
C GLU A 147 -26.54 3.41 -8.14
N GLY A 148 -26.44 2.48 -7.19
CA GLY A 148 -25.21 2.16 -6.47
C GLY A 148 -24.11 1.63 -7.39
N GLU A 149 -24.46 0.74 -8.32
CA GLU A 149 -23.54 0.25 -9.36
C GLU A 149 -22.98 1.40 -10.21
N GLN A 150 -23.85 2.30 -10.69
CA GLN A 150 -23.41 3.46 -11.46
C GLN A 150 -22.52 4.39 -10.62
N SER A 151 -22.90 4.66 -9.38
CA SER A 151 -22.15 5.52 -8.46
C SER A 151 -20.77 4.95 -8.17
N TYR A 152 -20.65 3.63 -7.98
CA TYR A 152 -19.37 2.96 -7.82
C TYR A 152 -18.48 3.11 -9.06
N GLN A 153 -19.02 2.92 -10.27
CA GLN A 153 -18.23 3.09 -11.49
C GLN A 153 -17.71 4.51 -11.66
N GLU A 154 -18.53 5.52 -11.38
CA GLU A 154 -18.12 6.92 -11.41
C GLU A 154 -17.02 7.21 -10.38
N LEU A 155 -17.17 6.66 -9.16
CA LEU A 155 -16.19 6.81 -8.09
C LEU A 155 -14.87 6.12 -8.42
N TYR A 156 -14.92 4.88 -8.91
CA TYR A 156 -13.78 4.11 -9.36
C TYR A 156 -12.99 4.85 -10.45
N GLU A 157 -13.67 5.37 -11.48
CA GLU A 157 -13.05 6.11 -12.58
C GLU A 157 -12.38 7.40 -12.10
N PHE A 158 -13.01 8.11 -11.16
CA PHE A 158 -12.40 9.30 -10.55
C PHE A 158 -11.14 8.92 -9.74
N VAL A 159 -11.25 7.91 -8.88
CA VAL A 159 -10.18 7.48 -7.97
C VAL A 159 -8.97 6.95 -8.73
N ARG A 160 -9.15 6.15 -9.78
CA ARG A 160 -8.01 5.57 -10.54
C ARG A 160 -7.14 6.63 -11.23
N LEU A 161 -7.67 7.83 -11.49
CA LEU A 161 -6.92 8.93 -12.08
C LEU A 161 -6.09 9.73 -11.05
N ILE A 162 -6.33 9.53 -9.76
CA ILE A 162 -5.62 10.25 -8.71
C ILE A 162 -4.12 9.88 -8.67
N PRO A 163 -3.70 8.60 -8.64
CA PRO A 163 -2.28 8.24 -8.68
C PRO A 163 -1.52 8.78 -9.89
N VAL A 164 -2.18 8.81 -11.05
CA VAL A 164 -1.63 9.39 -12.28
C VAL A 164 -1.38 10.87 -12.05
N SER A 165 -2.40 11.59 -11.57
CA SER A 165 -2.31 13.03 -11.26
C SER A 165 -1.23 13.36 -10.22
N LEU A 166 -1.09 12.54 -9.17
CA LEU A 166 -0.05 12.68 -8.14
C LEU A 166 1.36 12.43 -8.69
N SER A 167 1.49 11.58 -9.70
CA SER A 167 2.76 11.21 -10.34
C SER A 167 3.21 12.24 -11.38
N VAL A 168 2.28 12.89 -12.08
CA VAL A 168 2.58 13.85 -13.14
C VAL A 168 3.49 14.98 -12.64
N GLY A 169 4.59 15.19 -13.38
CA GLY A 169 5.59 16.20 -13.07
C GLY A 169 6.31 16.00 -11.73
N ARG A 170 6.15 14.85 -11.06
CA ARG A 170 6.85 14.51 -9.82
C ARG A 170 8.17 13.84 -10.10
N LYS A 171 9.25 14.51 -9.69
CA LYS A 171 10.57 13.89 -9.66
C LYS A 171 10.56 12.81 -8.59
N LYS A 172 10.66 11.56 -9.03
CA LYS A 172 10.78 10.39 -8.16
C LYS A 172 12.10 10.45 -7.38
N ILE A 173 12.08 10.01 -6.14
CA ILE A 173 13.26 9.89 -5.28
C ILE A 173 13.61 8.41 -5.07
N SER A 174 14.88 8.09 -4.83
CA SER A 174 15.23 6.74 -4.36
C SER A 174 14.56 6.46 -3.00
N VAL A 175 14.08 5.23 -2.80
CA VAL A 175 13.39 4.81 -1.57
C VAL A 175 14.28 5.02 -0.33
N LEU A 176 15.59 4.81 -0.44
CA LEU A 176 16.59 5.08 0.61
C LEU A 176 16.58 6.52 1.12
N ASN A 177 16.17 7.48 0.29
CA ASN A 177 16.11 8.89 0.66
C ASN A 177 14.74 9.31 1.23
N SER A 178 13.75 8.41 1.23
CA SER A 178 12.43 8.66 1.80
C SER A 178 12.40 8.43 3.31
N SER A 179 11.34 8.87 3.99
CA SER A 179 11.12 8.55 5.41
C SER A 179 10.85 7.07 5.68
N LEU A 180 10.52 6.26 4.67
CA LEU A 180 10.23 4.82 4.80
C LEU A 180 11.37 4.12 5.55
N LEU A 181 12.60 4.28 5.06
CA LEU A 181 13.76 3.55 5.58
C LEU A 181 14.48 4.27 6.71
N GLN A 182 14.30 5.58 6.86
CA GLN A 182 14.79 6.30 8.03
C GLN A 182 14.16 5.77 9.33
N ASN A 183 12.86 5.45 9.28
CA ASN A 183 12.15 4.85 10.40
C ASN A 183 12.57 3.40 10.65
N PHE A 184 12.79 2.61 9.60
CA PHE A 184 13.31 1.25 9.69
C PHE A 184 14.67 1.19 10.40
N HIS A 185 15.64 2.01 9.94
CA HIS A 185 16.97 2.08 10.54
C HIS A 185 16.93 2.54 12.00
N SER A 186 16.02 3.45 12.33
CA SER A 186 15.80 3.92 13.70
C SER A 186 15.23 2.82 14.61
N LYS A 187 14.21 2.07 14.14
CA LYS A 187 13.65 0.90 14.85
C LYS A 187 14.71 -0.20 15.04
N MET A 188 15.49 -0.54 13.99
CA MET A 188 16.57 -1.53 14.11
C MET A 188 17.63 -1.12 15.13
N LYS A 189 18.06 0.15 15.10
CA LYS A 189 19.07 0.65 16.05
C LYS A 189 18.56 0.57 17.50
N GLN A 190 17.30 0.93 17.75
CA GLN A 190 16.68 0.79 19.06
C GLN A 190 16.57 -0.67 19.52
N ASN A 191 16.22 -1.60 18.62
CA ASN A 191 16.17 -3.03 18.92
C ASN A 191 17.55 -3.61 19.26
N ILE A 192 18.61 -3.18 18.56
CA ILE A 192 19.99 -3.60 18.85
C ILE A 192 20.40 -3.08 20.23
N GLU A 193 20.18 -1.79 20.52
CA GLU A 193 20.52 -1.17 21.82
C GLU A 193 19.73 -1.79 23.01
N THR A 194 18.47 -2.18 22.79
CA THR A 194 17.67 -2.90 23.80
C THR A 194 18.11 -4.36 23.99
N SER A 195 18.52 -5.05 22.92
CA SER A 195 19.07 -6.41 23.01
C SER A 195 20.45 -6.48 23.68
N ASP A 196 21.32 -5.48 23.45
CA ASP A 196 22.62 -5.40 24.12
C ASP A 196 22.44 -5.06 25.61
N SER A 197 21.49 -4.19 25.95
CA SER A 197 21.21 -3.86 27.35
C SER A 197 20.55 -5.01 28.12
N SER A 198 19.67 -5.82 27.50
CA SER A 198 19.13 -7.02 28.14
C SER A 198 20.20 -8.10 28.35
N ASN A 199 21.07 -8.33 27.37
CA ASN A 199 22.22 -9.25 27.50
C ASN A 199 23.19 -8.84 28.62
N LEU A 200 23.43 -7.53 28.79
CA LEU A 200 24.25 -7.02 29.89
C LEU A 200 23.60 -7.25 31.26
N VAL A 201 22.27 -7.14 31.38
CA VAL A 201 21.56 -7.37 32.65
C VAL A 201 21.57 -8.86 33.05
N GLU A 202 21.46 -9.79 32.10
CA GLU A 202 21.57 -11.23 32.37
C GLU A 202 22.97 -11.65 32.82
N MET A 203 24.03 -11.04 32.26
CA MET A 203 25.42 -11.31 32.67
C MET A 203 25.74 -10.84 34.10
N PHE A 204 24.98 -9.89 34.65
CA PHE A 204 25.25 -9.26 35.95
C PHE A 204 24.35 -9.70 37.10
N THR A 205 23.51 -10.73 36.94
CA THR A 205 22.78 -11.32 38.08
C THR A 205 23.71 -12.27 38.85
N PRO A 206 24.30 -11.85 40.00
CA PRO A 206 25.16 -12.75 40.75
C PRO A 206 24.26 -13.79 41.38
N HIS A 207 24.49 -15.08 41.11
CA HIS A 207 23.81 -16.17 41.81
C HIS A 207 23.97 -15.96 43.32
N ARG A 208 22.88 -15.54 43.96
CA ARG A 208 22.80 -15.41 45.41
C ARG A 208 22.71 -16.84 45.96
N PRO A 209 23.73 -17.35 46.67
CA PRO A 209 23.63 -18.68 47.23
C PRO A 209 22.54 -18.69 48.29
N SER A 210 21.72 -19.75 48.26
CA SER A 210 20.60 -20.07 49.15
C SER A 210 21.01 -20.17 50.61
#